data_AF-A0A936BAE5-F1
#
_entry.id   AF-A0A936BAE5-F1
#
_cell.length_a   1.000
_cell.length_b   1.000
_cell.length_c   1.000
_cell.angle_alpha   90.00
_cell.angle_beta   90.00
_cell.angle_gamma   90.00
#
_symmetry.space_group_name_H-M   'P 1'
#
loop_
_entity.id
_entity.type
_entity.pdbx_description
1 polymer ?
#
loop_
_entity_poly.entity_id
_entity_poly.type
_entity_poly.pdbx_seq_one_letter_code
_entity_poly.pdbx_strand_id
1 'polypeptide(L)'
;MNEQCPQCAIRFAREEGFFAMSIFLGYLLMALPIGLVALLAYLLNAPTVWHYFAAVSTAVVLSAPWVFRYARIWWLYIDEWLDPRR
;
A
#
# COMPACT_ATOMS: atom_id res chain seq x y z
N MET A 1 -2.66 -11.84 -7.03
CA MET A 1 -2.10 -11.04 -8.14
C MET A 1 -1.66 -12.03 -9.18
N ASN A 2 -1.93 -11.75 -10.45
CA ASN A 2 -1.47 -12.63 -11.52
C ASN A 2 0.06 -12.57 -11.57
N GLU A 3 0.72 -13.70 -11.84
CA GLU A 3 2.18 -13.74 -12.00
C GLU A 3 2.61 -13.19 -13.36
N GLN A 4 1.75 -13.32 -14.36
CA GLN A 4 1.95 -12.87 -15.73
C GLN A 4 0.74 -12.07 -16.20
N CYS A 5 0.96 -11.16 -17.14
CA CYS A 5 -0.12 -10.42 -17.79
C CYS A 5 -0.93 -11.35 -18.71
N PRO A 6 -2.27 -11.41 -18.59
CA PRO A 6 -3.09 -12.28 -19.42
C PRO A 6 -3.13 -11.88 -20.90
N GLN A 7 -2.75 -10.65 -21.25
CA GLN A 7 -2.79 -10.15 -22.63
C GLN A 7 -1.45 -10.30 -23.37
N CYS A 8 -0.33 -10.07 -22.69
CA CYS A 8 1.00 -10.09 -23.31
C CYS A 8 1.97 -11.13 -22.71
N ALA A 9 1.53 -11.95 -21.75
CA ALA A 9 2.32 -12.99 -21.07
C ALA A 9 3.60 -12.49 -20.35
N ILE A 10 3.78 -11.18 -20.19
CA ILE A 10 4.92 -10.61 -19.45
C ILE A 10 4.82 -11.00 -17.97
N ARG A 11 5.92 -11.52 -17.42
CA ARG A 11 6.07 -11.79 -15.99
C ARG A 11 6.26 -10.48 -15.21
N PHE A 12 5.43 -10.26 -14.19
CA PHE A 12 5.49 -9.04 -13.39
C PHE A 12 6.74 -8.99 -12.50
N ALA A 13 7.10 -10.12 -11.87
CA ALA A 13 8.35 -10.24 -11.13
C ALA A 13 9.50 -10.54 -12.10
N ARG A 14 10.45 -9.61 -12.24
CA ARG A 14 11.68 -9.82 -13.03
C ARG A 14 12.64 -10.78 -12.33
N GLU A 15 12.83 -10.58 -11.03
CA GLU A 15 13.80 -11.27 -10.19
C GLU A 15 13.13 -11.88 -8.95
N GLU A 16 13.82 -12.82 -8.31
CA GLU A 16 13.39 -13.31 -7.00
C GLU A 16 13.44 -12.18 -5.97
N GLY A 17 12.37 -12.01 -5.19
CA GLY A 17 12.29 -10.91 -4.22
C GLY A 17 11.99 -9.53 -4.83
N PHE A 18 11.65 -9.43 -6.11
CA PHE A 18 11.35 -8.16 -6.80
C PHE A 18 10.38 -7.22 -6.03
N PHE A 19 9.36 -7.79 -5.37
CA PHE A 19 8.39 -6.99 -4.61
C PHE A 19 8.86 -6.58 -3.22
N ALA A 20 10.08 -6.91 -2.79
CA ALA A 20 10.60 -6.48 -1.49
C ALA A 20 10.60 -4.94 -1.38
N MET A 21 10.95 -4.24 -2.46
CA MET A 21 10.93 -2.77 -2.48
C MET A 21 9.53 -2.17 -2.44
N SER A 22 8.50 -2.92 -2.86
CA SER A 22 7.11 -2.46 -2.74
C SER A 22 6.65 -2.30 -1.28
N ILE A 23 7.35 -2.91 -0.31
CA ILE A 23 7.03 -2.76 1.12
C ILE A 23 7.21 -1.30 1.57
N PHE A 24 8.26 -0.62 1.10
CA PHE A 24 8.52 0.79 1.43
C PHE A 24 7.43 1.70 0.88
N LEU A 25 6.97 1.45 -0.35
CA LEU A 25 5.80 2.14 -0.92
C LEU A 25 4.53 1.84 -0.12
N GLY A 26 4.38 0.61 0.37
CA GLY A 26 3.30 0.23 1.27
C GLY A 26 3.26 1.07 2.54
N TYR A 27 4.40 1.29 3.20
CA TYR A 27 4.48 2.15 4.39
C TYR A 27 4.08 3.60 4.09
N LEU A 28 4.55 4.14 2.96
CA LEU A 28 4.23 5.50 2.55
C LEU A 28 2.74 5.66 2.23
N LEU A 29 2.16 4.70 1.51
CA LEU A 29 0.73 4.68 1.20
C LEU A 29 -0.14 4.48 2.45
N MET A 30 0.33 3.70 3.43
CA MET A 30 -0.40 3.45 4.67
C MET A 30 -0.40 4.64 5.63
N ALA A 31 0.56 5.55 5.50
CA ALA A 31 0.60 6.78 6.29
C ALA A 31 -0.64 7.67 6.04
N LEU A 32 -1.21 7.64 4.83
CA LEU A 32 -2.40 8.43 4.48
C LEU A 32 -3.66 8.04 5.28
N PRO A 33 -4.17 6.79 5.23
CA PRO A 33 -5.37 6.42 5.99
C PRO A 33 -5.15 6.53 7.50
N ILE A 34 -3.96 6.20 8.00
CA ILE A 34 -3.62 6.36 9.42
C ILE A 34 -3.68 7.85 9.81
N GLY A 35 -3.00 8.71 9.05
CA GLY A 35 -2.94 10.15 9.32
C GLY A 35 -4.30 10.83 9.24
N LEU A 36 -5.14 10.45 8.28
CA LEU A 36 -6.51 10.95 8.15
C LEU A 36 -7.38 10.56 9.34
N VAL A 37 -7.34 9.28 9.75
CA VAL A 37 -8.15 8.81 10.89
C VAL A 37 -7.65 9.36 12.21
N ALA A 38 -6.34 9.48 12.38
CA ALA A 38 -5.71 10.17 13.50
C ALA A 38 -6.18 11.61 13.64
N LEU A 39 -6.13 12.37 12.53
CA LEU A 39 -6.56 13.77 12.49
C LEU A 39 -8.06 13.89 12.80
N LEU A 40 -8.90 13.04 12.23
CA LEU A 40 -10.33 13.03 12.50
C LEU A 40 -10.63 12.71 13.97
N ALA A 41 -9.96 11.71 14.55
CA ALA A 41 -10.13 11.36 15.96
C ALA A 41 -9.72 12.51 16.89
N TYR A 42 -8.67 13.26 16.54
CA TYR A 42 -8.26 14.47 17.26
C TYR A 42 -9.32 15.57 17.15
N LEU A 43 -9.80 15.88 15.95
CA LEU A 43 -10.80 16.92 15.70
C LEU A 43 -12.15 16.63 16.38
N LEU A 44 -12.50 15.35 16.52
CA LEU A 44 -13.72 14.89 17.18
C LEU A 44 -13.60 14.76 18.71
N ASN A 45 -12.47 15.17 19.30
CA ASN A 45 -12.18 15.03 20.74
C ASN A 45 -12.48 13.61 21.25
N ALA A 46 -11.88 12.60 20.61
CA ALA A 46 -12.06 11.21 21.01
C ALA A 46 -11.80 11.03 22.54
N PRO A 47 -12.76 10.47 23.29
CA PRO A 47 -12.78 10.61 24.75
C PRO A 47 -11.74 9.75 25.46
N THR A 48 -11.25 8.68 24.83
CA THR A 48 -10.25 7.80 25.42
C THR A 48 -9.27 7.29 24.37
N VAL A 49 -8.08 6.91 24.81
CA VAL A 49 -7.02 6.30 23.98
C VAL A 49 -7.51 5.05 23.25
N TRP A 50 -8.44 4.29 23.85
CA TRP A 50 -9.02 3.10 23.23
C TRP A 50 -9.83 3.39 21.97
N HIS A 51 -10.52 4.53 21.91
CA HIS A 51 -11.24 4.94 20.69
C HIS A 51 -10.27 5.25 19.56
N TYR A 52 -9.15 5.90 19.87
CA TYR A 52 -8.10 6.21 18.90
C TYR A 52 -7.46 4.93 18.37
N PHE A 53 -7.10 4.01 19.26
CA PHE A 53 -6.53 2.71 18.88
C PHE A 53 -7.49 1.91 18.00
N ALA A 54 -8.76 1.77 18.42
CA ALA A 54 -9.77 1.05 17.66
C ALA A 54 -10.00 1.67 16.27
N ALA A 55 -10.07 3.01 16.17
CA ALA A 55 -10.24 3.71 14.90
C ALA A 55 -9.06 3.47 13.95
N VAL A 56 -7.83 3.66 14.43
CA VAL A 56 -6.62 3.45 13.62
C VAL A 56 -6.47 1.99 13.21
N SER A 57 -6.69 1.03 14.12
CA SER A 57 -6.64 -0.40 13.80
C SER A 57 -7.69 -0.78 12.74
N THR A 58 -8.90 -0.24 12.86
CA THR A 58 -9.96 -0.47 11.86
C THR A 58 -9.56 0.09 10.50
N ALA A 59 -9.02 1.32 10.47
CA ALA A 59 -8.52 1.92 9.24
C ALA A 59 -7.42 1.09 8.60
N VAL A 60 -6.48 0.58 9.39
CA VAL A 60 -5.39 -0.29 8.92
C VAL A 60 -5.93 -1.58 8.31
N VAL A 61 -6.81 -2.29 9.00
CA VAL A 61 -7.36 -3.55 8.48
C VAL A 61 -8.14 -3.33 7.18
N LEU A 62 -8.95 -2.27 7.11
CA LEU A 62 -9.77 -1.98 5.92
C LEU A 62 -8.92 -1.53 4.72
N SER A 63 -7.85 -0.78 4.95
CA SER A 63 -6.98 -0.26 3.90
C SER A 63 -5.87 -1.23 3.48
N ALA A 64 -5.51 -2.21 4.32
CA ALA A 64 -4.44 -3.17 4.05
C ALA A 64 -4.52 -3.87 2.67
N PRO A 65 -5.65 -4.45 2.22
CA PRO A 65 -5.71 -5.12 0.91
C PRO A 65 -5.51 -4.15 -0.26
N TRP A 66 -5.94 -2.90 -0.10
CA TRP A 66 -5.78 -1.85 -1.12
C TRP A 66 -4.34 -1.38 -1.18
N VAL A 67 -3.74 -1.05 -0.05
CA VAL A 67 -2.34 -0.61 0.04
C VAL A 67 -1.40 -1.69 -0.49
N PHE A 68 -1.62 -2.95 -0.13
CA PHE A 68 -0.83 -4.07 -0.64
C PHE A 68 -0.88 -4.18 -2.18
N ARG A 69 -2.06 -3.98 -2.77
CA ARG A 69 -2.23 -4.02 -4.23
C ARG A 69 -1.57 -2.83 -4.91
N TYR A 70 -1.84 -1.62 -4.44
CA TYR A 70 -1.34 -0.40 -5.08
C TYR A 70 0.16 -0.21 -4.89
N ALA A 71 0.74 -0.58 -3.75
CA ALA A 71 2.18 -0.51 -3.54
C ALA A 71 2.97 -1.30 -4.61
N ARG A 72 2.47 -2.49 -4.96
CA ARG A 72 3.10 -3.34 -5.99
C ARG A 72 2.84 -2.83 -7.41
N ILE A 73 1.67 -2.27 -7.68
CA ILE A 73 1.37 -1.64 -8.97
C ILE A 73 2.29 -0.44 -9.19
N TRP A 74 2.41 0.43 -8.18
CA TRP A 74 3.29 1.59 -8.23
C TRP A 74 4.75 1.18 -8.40
N TRP A 75 5.19 0.14 -7.70
CA TRP A 75 6.53 -0.41 -7.90
C TRP A 75 6.78 -0.87 -9.34
N LEU A 76 5.82 -1.56 -9.96
CA LEU A 76 5.93 -1.97 -11.36
C LEU A 76 6.07 -0.77 -12.31
N TYR A 77 5.33 0.31 -12.08
CA TYR A 77 5.45 1.53 -12.90
C TYR A 77 6.79 2.25 -12.70
N ILE A 78 7.26 2.32 -11.45
CA ILE A 78 8.56 2.95 -11.13
C ILE A 78 9.69 2.13 -11.75
N ASP A 79 9.66 0.81 -11.62
CA ASP A 79 10.63 -0.11 -12.21
C ASP A 79 10.67 0.02 -13.74
N GLU A 80 9.51 0.01 -14.41
CA GLU A 80 9.43 0.17 -15.86
C GLU A 80 9.90 1.56 -16.33
N TRP A 81 9.73 2.61 -15.51
CA TRP A 81 10.22 3.94 -15.81
C TRP A 81 11.75 4.05 -15.64
N LEU A 82 12.31 3.37 -14.64
CA LEU A 82 13.76 3.36 -14.37
C LEU A 82 14.53 2.45 -15.35
N ASP A 83 13.96 1.30 -15.68
CA ASP A 83 14.55 0.31 -16.59
C ASP A 83 13.49 -0.26 -17.55
N PRO A 84 13.20 0.43 -18.66
CA PRO A 84 12.17 0.02 -19.61
C PRO A 84 12.54 -1.29 -20.33
N ARG A 85 11.61 -2.24 -20.36
CA ARG A 85 11.74 -3.46 -21.16
C ARG A 85 11.36 -3.14 -22.60
N ARG A 86 12.36 -3.02 -23.47
CA ARG A 86 12.16 -2.92 -24.93
C ARG A 86 11.62 -4.21 -25.52
#